data_AF-A0A091C0H1-F1
#
_entry.id   AF-A0A091C0H1-F1
#
_cell.length_a   1.000
_cell.length_b   1.000
_cell.length_c   1.000
_cell.angle_alpha   90.00
_cell.angle_beta   90.00
_cell.angle_gamma   90.00
#
_symmetry.space_group_name_H-M   'P 1'
#
loop_
_entity.id
_entity.type
_entity.pdbx_description
1 polymer ?
#
loop_
_entity_poly.entity_id
_entity_poly.type
_entity_poly.pdbx_seq_one_letter_code
_entity_poly.pdbx_strand_id
1 'polypeptide(L)'
;MNILFTIQHQRNKLPKAERKLAGWILEQPQKVIYMSAKALSEASNTSPATVVRLCYSLGLEGFTDLKLKLSASQPAIEGNLYTDIDPDESIQTMKQKLLLKMTDGLEKNGEKLEVEAVEKVVHLLESTDSIFTYGIGASGIVADDFAQKFLRIGKKVIYSKDYHLLTTAIVTNEAPAWVF
;
A
#
# COMPACT_ATOMS: atom_id res chain seq x y z
N MET A 1 -4.74 3.23 -9.37
CA MET A 1 -3.28 3.14 -9.08
C MET A 1 -2.47 4.29 -9.67
N ASN A 2 -1.79 5.07 -8.82
CA ASN A 2 -0.75 6.02 -9.19
C ASN A 2 0.63 5.32 -9.25
N ILE A 3 1.25 5.33 -10.42
CA ILE A 3 2.51 4.60 -10.68
C ILE A 3 3.71 5.15 -9.90
N LEU A 4 3.69 6.43 -9.53
CA LEU A 4 4.81 7.06 -8.82
C LEU A 4 4.94 6.52 -7.39
N PHE A 5 3.82 6.28 -6.71
CA PHE A 5 3.82 5.62 -5.41
C PHE A 5 4.36 4.18 -5.50
N THR A 6 4.02 3.46 -6.58
CA THR A 6 4.55 2.11 -6.80
C THR A 6 6.07 2.14 -7.00
N ILE A 7 6.57 3.07 -7.81
CA ILE A 7 8.01 3.26 -8.02
C ILE A 7 8.70 3.61 -6.70
N GLN A 8 8.17 4.55 -5.91
CA GLN A 8 8.74 4.92 -4.60
C GLN A 8 8.83 3.74 -3.64
N HIS A 9 7.72 2.99 -3.49
CA HIS A 9 7.64 1.88 -2.55
C HIS A 9 8.57 0.70 -2.94
N GLN A 10 8.70 0.42 -4.23
CA GLN A 10 9.53 -0.69 -4.71
C GLN A 10 11.01 -0.31 -4.93
N ARG A 11 11.35 0.99 -5.00
CA ARG A 11 12.69 1.48 -5.37
C ARG A 11 13.83 0.76 -4.65
N ASN A 12 13.70 0.58 -3.34
CA ASN A 12 14.76 0.00 -2.51
C ASN A 12 14.93 -1.52 -2.71
N LYS A 13 13.92 -2.18 -3.29
CA LYS A 13 13.94 -3.62 -3.63
C LYS A 13 14.46 -3.88 -5.04
N LEU A 14 14.51 -2.86 -5.91
CA LEU A 14 14.97 -2.99 -7.30
C LEU A 14 16.49 -3.23 -7.39
N PRO A 15 16.97 -3.97 -8.40
CA PRO A 15 18.39 -4.06 -8.75
C PRO A 15 19.01 -2.68 -9.01
N LYS A 16 20.34 -2.55 -8.86
CA LYS A 16 21.06 -1.26 -8.93
C LYS A 16 20.72 -0.41 -10.17
N ALA A 17 20.71 -1.02 -11.35
CA ALA A 17 20.44 -0.30 -12.60
C ALA A 17 18.98 0.16 -12.72
N GLU A 18 18.03 -0.70 -12.32
CA GLU A 18 16.60 -0.38 -12.28
C GLU A 18 16.28 0.67 -11.22
N ARG A 19 16.93 0.60 -10.06
CA ARG A 19 16.83 1.61 -9.00
C ARG A 19 17.30 2.99 -9.45
N LYS A 20 18.40 3.05 -10.21
CA LYS A 20 18.91 4.30 -10.79
C LYS A 20 17.89 4.89 -11.76
N LEU A 21 17.36 4.07 -12.66
CA LEU A 21 16.32 4.49 -13.60
C LEU A 21 15.04 4.94 -12.88
N ALA A 22 14.59 4.19 -11.88
CA ALA A 22 13.44 4.55 -11.03
C ALA A 22 13.65 5.90 -10.32
N GLY A 23 14.85 6.18 -9.81
CA GLY A 23 15.20 7.47 -9.23
C GLY A 23 15.04 8.62 -10.23
N TRP A 24 15.58 8.45 -11.44
CA TRP A 24 15.47 9.45 -12.50
C TRP A 24 14.00 9.72 -12.90
N ILE A 25 13.18 8.67 -12.99
CA ILE A 25 11.75 8.79 -13.28
C ILE A 25 11.03 9.59 -12.18
N LEU A 26 11.36 9.37 -10.90
CA LEU A 26 10.74 10.10 -9.79
C LEU A 26 11.14 11.58 -9.74
N GLU A 27 12.37 11.89 -10.17
CA GLU A 27 12.87 13.27 -10.27
C GLU A 27 12.28 14.02 -11.46
N GLN A 28 12.01 13.33 -12.58
CA GLN A 28 11.59 13.96 -13.83
C GLN A 28 10.38 13.27 -14.50
N PRO A 29 9.28 12.99 -13.79
CA PRO A 29 8.19 12.15 -14.31
C PRO A 29 7.47 12.78 -15.50
N GLN A 30 7.33 14.11 -15.52
CA GLN A 30 6.79 14.88 -16.66
C GLN A 30 7.53 14.59 -17.96
N LYS A 31 8.87 14.52 -17.92
CA LYS A 31 9.69 14.34 -19.12
C LYS A 31 9.52 12.95 -19.71
N VAL A 32 9.39 11.93 -18.85
CA VAL A 32 9.28 10.52 -19.25
C VAL A 32 8.11 10.29 -20.22
N ILE A 33 7.00 11.00 -20.03
CA ILE A 33 5.79 10.90 -20.87
C ILE A 33 6.11 11.15 -22.35
N TYR A 34 7.04 12.06 -22.63
CA TYR A 34 7.41 12.48 -23.98
C TYR A 34 8.68 11.79 -24.52
N MET A 35 9.33 10.93 -23.74
CA MET A 35 10.57 10.26 -24.13
C MET A 35 10.31 8.91 -24.83
N SER A 36 11.29 8.47 -25.61
CA SER A 36 11.43 7.07 -26.04
C SER A 36 12.18 6.26 -25.00
N ALA A 37 12.05 4.92 -25.02
CA ALA A 37 12.81 4.05 -24.12
C ALA A 37 14.33 4.24 -24.28
N LYS A 38 14.80 4.52 -25.50
CA LYS A 38 16.20 4.83 -25.78
C LYS A 38 16.62 6.14 -25.10
N ALA A 39 15.87 7.22 -25.31
CA ALA A 39 16.19 8.52 -24.71
C ALA A 39 16.16 8.44 -23.16
N LEU A 40 15.20 7.71 -22.58
CA LEU A 40 15.13 7.50 -21.14
C LEU A 40 16.34 6.71 -20.62
N SER A 41 16.76 5.67 -21.34
CA SER A 41 17.96 4.91 -20.95
C SER A 41 19.23 5.75 -21.01
N GLU A 42 19.37 6.62 -22.00
CA GLU A 42 20.50 7.54 -22.13
C GLU A 42 20.50 8.58 -21.00
N ALA A 43 19.35 9.21 -20.73
CA ALA A 43 19.23 10.23 -19.68
C ALA A 43 19.46 9.68 -18.27
N SER A 44 19.05 8.43 -18.02
CA SER A 44 19.30 7.72 -16.76
C SER A 44 20.67 7.04 -16.72
N ASN A 45 21.45 7.08 -17.81
CA ASN A 45 22.71 6.37 -18.00
C ASN A 45 22.56 4.89 -17.61
N THR A 46 21.62 4.23 -18.29
CA THR A 46 21.28 2.82 -18.27
C THR A 46 21.11 2.30 -19.71
N SER A 47 20.56 1.09 -19.90
CA SER A 47 20.32 0.51 -21.24
C SER A 47 18.83 0.39 -21.56
N PRO A 48 18.42 0.36 -22.85
CA PRO A 48 17.02 0.15 -23.22
C PRO A 48 16.42 -1.14 -22.62
N ALA A 49 17.22 -2.20 -22.52
CA ALA A 49 16.83 -3.44 -21.85
C ALA A 49 16.53 -3.24 -20.35
N THR A 50 17.20 -2.30 -19.69
CA THR A 50 16.92 -1.95 -18.29
C THR A 50 15.59 -1.22 -18.14
N VAL A 51 15.20 -0.39 -19.11
CA VAL A 51 13.87 0.26 -19.12
C VAL A 51 12.76 -0.77 -19.19
N VAL A 52 12.89 -1.75 -20.10
CA VAL A 52 11.91 -2.83 -20.23
C VAL A 52 11.85 -3.69 -18.96
N ARG A 53 13.01 -4.08 -18.41
CA ARG A 53 13.06 -4.86 -17.16
C ARG A 53 12.43 -4.12 -15.99
N LEU A 54 12.70 -2.82 -15.82
CA LEU A 54 12.06 -2.02 -14.78
C LEU A 54 10.52 -2.06 -14.92
N CYS A 55 9.99 -1.94 -16.13
CA CYS A 55 8.54 -1.99 -16.35
C CYS A 55 7.96 -3.31 -15.81
N TYR A 56 8.56 -4.44 -16.15
CA TYR A 56 8.13 -5.74 -15.62
C TYR A 56 8.32 -5.88 -14.12
N SER A 57 9.43 -5.39 -13.56
CA SER A 57 9.66 -5.37 -12.11
C SER A 57 8.57 -4.58 -11.36
N LEU A 58 8.00 -3.55 -12.00
CA LEU A 58 6.89 -2.75 -11.47
C LEU A 58 5.51 -3.36 -11.73
N GLY A 59 5.43 -4.52 -12.38
CA GLY A 59 4.16 -5.18 -12.74
C GLY A 59 3.46 -4.58 -13.96
N LEU A 60 4.21 -3.92 -14.84
CA LEU A 60 3.70 -3.31 -16.07
C LEU A 60 3.95 -4.21 -17.29
N GLU A 61 3.15 -4.01 -18.34
CA GLU A 61 3.29 -4.75 -19.59
C GLU A 61 4.44 -4.24 -20.48
N GLY A 62 4.98 -3.05 -20.16
CA GLY A 62 6.11 -2.47 -20.89
C GLY A 62 6.18 -0.95 -20.76
N PHE A 63 7.03 -0.33 -21.58
CA PHE A 63 7.29 1.11 -21.52
C PHE A 63 6.08 1.97 -21.93
N THR A 64 5.27 1.49 -22.87
CA THR A 64 4.04 2.19 -23.27
C THR A 64 3.03 2.25 -22.11
N ASP A 65 2.86 1.15 -21.37
CA ASP A 65 2.00 1.11 -20.19
C ASP A 65 2.53 2.04 -19.08
N LEU A 66 3.85 2.08 -18.85
CA LEU A 66 4.46 3.07 -17.96
C LEU A 66 4.09 4.51 -18.34
N LYS A 67 4.22 4.87 -19.63
CA LYS A 67 3.84 6.20 -20.11
C LYS A 67 2.35 6.50 -19.91
N LEU A 68 1.48 5.53 -20.16
CA LEU A 68 0.04 5.68 -19.98
C LEU A 68 -0.31 5.96 -18.52
N LYS A 69 0.24 5.18 -17.58
CA LYS A 69 0.01 5.37 -16.14
C LYS A 69 0.61 6.68 -15.62
N LEU A 70 1.76 7.12 -16.16
CA LEU A 70 2.33 8.43 -15.84
C LEU A 70 1.45 9.57 -16.35
N SER A 71 0.91 9.44 -17.57
CA SER A 71 -0.01 10.43 -18.16
C SER A 71 -1.32 10.52 -17.36
N ALA A 72 -1.86 9.40 -16.90
CA ALA A 72 -3.03 9.38 -16.02
C ALA A 72 -2.74 10.04 -14.64
N SER A 73 -1.47 10.04 -14.21
CA SER A 73 -1.02 10.67 -12.96
C SER A 73 -0.61 12.14 -13.14
N GLN A 74 -0.77 12.72 -14.33
CA GLN A 74 -0.29 14.06 -14.67
C GLN A 74 -0.78 15.17 -13.71
N PRO A 75 -2.07 15.24 -13.32
CA PRO A 75 -2.51 16.26 -12.35
C PRO A 75 -1.78 16.16 -11.00
N ALA A 76 -1.51 14.94 -10.55
CA ALA A 76 -0.74 14.70 -9.33
C ALA A 76 0.74 15.07 -9.50
N ILE A 77 1.29 14.89 -10.71
CA ILE A 77 2.65 15.29 -11.02
C ILE A 77 2.80 16.83 -11.02
N GLU A 78 1.89 17.55 -11.67
CA GLU A 78 1.91 19.01 -11.77
C GLU A 78 1.79 19.67 -10.39
N GLY A 79 0.95 19.12 -9.52
CA GLY A 79 0.81 19.59 -8.14
C GLY A 79 1.86 19.03 -7.16
N ASN A 80 2.84 18.24 -7.62
CA ASN A 80 3.79 17.53 -6.76
C ASN A 80 3.12 16.74 -5.61
N LEU A 81 1.95 16.15 -5.88
CA LEU A 81 1.09 15.53 -4.86
C LEU A 81 1.50 14.10 -4.48
N TYR A 82 2.48 13.53 -5.18
CA TYR A 82 2.95 12.16 -4.99
C TYR A 82 4.14 12.05 -4.03
N THR A 83 4.56 13.15 -3.40
CA THR A 83 5.62 13.18 -2.39
C THR A 83 5.04 13.17 -0.97
N ASP A 84 5.92 13.08 0.02
CA ASP A 84 5.54 13.27 1.42
C ASP A 84 5.13 14.73 1.70
N ILE A 85 4.45 14.94 2.83
CA ILE A 85 4.03 16.28 3.23
C ILE A 85 5.23 16.97 3.85
N ASP A 86 5.62 18.12 3.28
CA ASP A 86 6.71 18.93 3.83
C ASP A 86 6.18 19.93 4.87
N PRO A 87 7.00 20.35 5.87
CA PRO A 87 6.54 21.21 6.97
C PRO A 87 5.93 22.55 6.54
N ASP A 88 6.36 23.10 5.41
CA ASP A 88 5.99 24.45 4.94
C ASP A 88 4.94 24.43 3.82
N GLU A 89 4.28 23.29 3.58
CA GLU A 89 3.25 23.20 2.54
C GLU A 89 1.92 23.86 2.94
N SER A 90 1.22 24.40 1.93
CA SER A 90 -0.11 24.96 2.15
C SER A 90 -1.10 23.88 2.63
N ILE A 91 -2.09 24.28 3.45
CA ILE A 91 -3.18 23.39 3.88
C ILE A 91 -3.90 22.75 2.68
N GLN A 92 -4.05 23.48 1.58
CA GLN A 92 -4.65 22.97 0.36
C GLN A 92 -3.83 21.82 -0.24
N THR A 93 -2.50 21.98 -0.34
CA THR A 93 -1.57 20.96 -0.82
C THR A 93 -1.59 19.74 0.10
N MET A 94 -1.49 19.96 1.42
CA MET A 94 -1.54 18.88 2.42
C MET A 94 -2.81 18.05 2.29
N LYS A 95 -3.97 18.70 2.18
CA LYS A 95 -5.27 18.04 1.97
C LYS A 95 -5.27 17.18 0.71
N GLN A 96 -4.76 17.71 -0.40
CA GLN A 96 -4.71 16.99 -1.68
C GLN A 96 -3.77 15.79 -1.63
N LYS A 97 -2.59 15.94 -1.01
CA LYS A 97 -1.63 14.84 -0.79
C LYS A 97 -2.22 13.72 0.07
N LEU A 98 -2.85 14.07 1.18
CA LEU A 98 -3.50 13.10 2.08
C LEU A 98 -4.59 12.32 1.34
N LEU A 99 -5.49 13.03 0.65
CA LEU A 99 -6.57 12.41 -0.11
C LEU A 99 -6.01 11.45 -1.16
N LEU A 100 -5.04 11.91 -1.96
CA LEU A 100 -4.44 11.09 -3.02
C LEU A 100 -3.79 9.82 -2.45
N LYS A 101 -3.03 9.93 -1.35
CA LYS A 101 -2.40 8.79 -0.68
C LYS A 101 -3.41 7.81 -0.10
N MET A 102 -4.46 8.30 0.54
CA MET A 102 -5.52 7.45 1.11
C MET A 102 -6.26 6.70 0.00
N THR A 103 -6.67 7.38 -1.07
CA THR A 103 -7.37 6.76 -2.20
C THR A 103 -6.50 5.71 -2.89
N ASP A 104 -5.24 6.02 -3.21
CA ASP A 104 -4.33 5.05 -3.83
C ASP A 104 -4.08 3.83 -2.91
N GLY A 105 -3.95 4.04 -1.61
CA GLY A 105 -3.83 2.97 -0.62
C GLY A 105 -5.06 2.07 -0.58
N LEU A 106 -6.26 2.66 -0.58
CA LEU A 106 -7.53 1.91 -0.59
C LEU A 106 -7.70 1.10 -1.89
N GLU A 107 -7.45 1.71 -3.04
CA GLU A 107 -7.51 1.03 -4.35
C GLU A 107 -6.56 -0.17 -4.38
N LYS A 108 -5.28 0.04 -4.03
CA LYS A 108 -4.27 -1.02 -4.05
C LYS A 108 -4.56 -2.15 -3.06
N ASN A 109 -5.09 -1.81 -1.89
CA ASN A 109 -5.48 -2.83 -0.92
C ASN A 109 -6.68 -3.63 -1.42
N GLY A 110 -7.64 -2.98 -2.08
CA GLY A 110 -8.77 -3.65 -2.73
C GLY A 110 -8.33 -4.59 -3.85
N GLU A 111 -7.42 -4.15 -4.73
CA GLU A 111 -6.88 -4.96 -5.84
C GLU A 111 -6.13 -6.22 -5.35
N LYS A 112 -5.48 -6.14 -4.17
CA LYS A 112 -4.73 -7.26 -3.58
C LYS A 112 -5.57 -8.18 -2.70
N LEU A 113 -6.80 -7.79 -2.37
CA LEU A 113 -7.64 -8.57 -1.48
C LEU A 113 -8.23 -9.74 -2.27
N GLU A 114 -7.64 -10.92 -2.08
CA GLU A 114 -8.12 -12.15 -2.71
C GLU A 114 -9.45 -12.58 -2.09
N VAL A 115 -10.48 -12.77 -2.93
CA VAL A 115 -11.82 -13.15 -2.48
C VAL A 115 -11.77 -14.48 -1.72
N GLU A 116 -11.00 -15.44 -2.21
CA GLU A 116 -10.83 -16.76 -1.60
C GLU A 116 -10.15 -16.67 -0.23
N ALA A 117 -9.24 -15.71 -0.04
CA ALA A 117 -8.61 -15.47 1.26
C ALA A 117 -9.61 -14.90 2.26
N VAL A 118 -10.46 -13.97 1.82
CA VAL A 118 -11.55 -13.41 2.64
C VAL A 118 -12.54 -14.51 3.02
N GLU A 119 -12.97 -15.34 2.08
CA GLU A 119 -13.87 -16.47 2.34
C GLU A 119 -13.30 -17.43 3.37
N LYS A 120 -12.00 -17.79 3.28
CA LYS A 120 -11.34 -18.64 4.29
C LYS A 120 -11.38 -18.01 5.68
N VAL A 121 -11.11 -16.71 5.79
CA VAL A 121 -11.17 -15.99 7.07
C VAL A 121 -12.60 -15.95 7.61
N VAL A 122 -13.61 -15.75 6.75
CA VAL A 122 -15.02 -15.80 7.14
C VAL A 122 -15.39 -17.17 7.72
N HIS A 123 -15.06 -18.27 7.03
CA HIS A 123 -15.33 -19.62 7.54
C HIS A 123 -14.65 -19.88 8.90
N LEU A 124 -13.43 -19.38 9.07
CA LEU A 124 -12.70 -19.49 10.33
C LEU A 124 -13.43 -18.78 11.48
N LEU A 125 -13.84 -17.53 11.23
CA LEU A 125 -14.58 -16.69 12.17
C LEU A 125 -15.99 -17.22 12.45
N GLU A 126 -16.58 -17.96 11.51
CA GLU A 126 -17.86 -18.64 11.71
C GLU A 126 -17.75 -19.83 12.65
N SER A 127 -16.69 -20.63 12.51
CA SER A 127 -16.48 -21.87 13.27
C SER A 127 -15.91 -21.70 14.69
N THR A 128 -15.47 -20.49 15.06
CA THR A 128 -14.80 -20.24 16.35
C THR A 128 -15.78 -19.76 17.43
N ASP A 129 -15.57 -20.22 18.67
CA ASP A 129 -16.41 -19.87 19.82
C ASP A 129 -16.01 -18.51 20.42
N SER A 130 -14.72 -18.18 20.33
CA SER A 130 -14.19 -16.88 20.75
C SER A 130 -13.13 -16.38 19.77
N ILE A 131 -13.03 -15.05 19.68
CA ILE A 131 -12.05 -14.34 18.86
C ILE A 131 -11.25 -13.43 19.78
N PHE A 132 -9.94 -13.58 19.81
CA PHE A 132 -9.05 -12.63 20.46
C PHE A 132 -8.54 -11.65 19.41
N THR A 133 -8.57 -10.36 19.71
CA THR A 133 -7.93 -9.35 18.85
C THR A 133 -6.98 -8.47 19.63
N TYR A 134 -5.86 -8.10 19.00
CA TYR A 134 -4.81 -7.32 19.63
C TYR A 134 -4.19 -6.29 18.70
N GLY A 135 -3.77 -5.17 19.29
CA GLY A 135 -2.95 -4.19 18.61
C GLY A 135 -2.40 -3.15 19.57
N ILE A 136 -1.16 -2.71 19.33
CA ILE A 136 -0.53 -1.62 20.07
C ILE A 136 -0.55 -0.36 19.22
N GLY A 137 -0.78 0.80 19.84
CA GLY A 137 -0.76 2.09 19.15
C GLY A 137 -1.82 2.18 18.06
N ALA A 138 -1.40 2.54 16.83
CA ALA A 138 -2.31 2.65 15.69
C ALA A 138 -3.03 1.32 15.37
N SER A 139 -2.35 0.18 15.50
CA SER A 139 -2.97 -1.14 15.31
C SER A 139 -4.02 -1.43 16.39
N GLY A 140 -3.88 -0.83 17.58
CA GLY A 140 -4.87 -0.95 18.64
C GLY A 140 -6.22 -0.30 18.29
N ILE A 141 -6.22 0.75 17.45
CA ILE A 141 -7.43 1.39 16.94
C ILE A 141 -8.16 0.45 15.98
N VAL A 142 -7.42 -0.26 15.12
CA VAL A 142 -7.97 -1.24 14.17
C VAL A 142 -8.53 -2.45 14.91
N ALA A 143 -7.84 -2.95 15.94
CA ALA A 143 -8.31 -4.06 16.78
C ALA A 143 -9.58 -3.69 17.58
N ASP A 144 -9.67 -2.45 18.08
CA ASP A 144 -10.87 -1.93 18.75
C ASP A 144 -12.07 -1.86 17.77
N ASP A 145 -11.86 -1.31 16.57
CA ASP A 145 -12.87 -1.25 15.51
C ASP A 145 -13.33 -2.66 15.08
N PHE A 146 -12.41 -3.62 14.97
CA PHE A 146 -12.72 -5.02 14.75
C PHE A 146 -13.63 -5.56 15.87
N ALA A 147 -13.22 -5.40 17.13
CA ALA A 147 -14.01 -5.89 18.27
C ALA A 147 -15.42 -5.32 18.26
N GLN A 148 -15.57 -4.00 18.05
CA GLN A 148 -16.89 -3.35 18.00
C GLN A 148 -17.78 -3.90 16.88
N LYS A 149 -17.24 -4.08 15.68
CA LYS A 149 -18.00 -4.59 14.53
C LYS A 149 -18.43 -6.03 14.71
N PHE A 150 -17.54 -6.88 15.20
CA PHE A 150 -17.81 -8.32 15.36
C PHE A 150 -18.71 -8.61 16.57
N LEU A 151 -18.59 -7.85 17.66
CA LEU A 151 -19.55 -7.91 18.77
C LEU A 151 -20.98 -7.57 18.30
N ARG A 152 -21.15 -6.60 17.40
CA ARG A 152 -22.46 -6.18 16.88
C ARG A 152 -23.16 -7.26 16.03
N ILE A 153 -22.41 -8.18 15.43
CA ILE A 153 -22.97 -9.32 14.68
C ILE A 153 -23.06 -10.60 15.53
N GLY A 154 -22.92 -10.48 16.85
CA GLY A 154 -23.11 -11.57 17.80
C GLY A 154 -21.89 -12.47 18.03
N LYS A 155 -20.70 -12.07 17.56
CA LYS A 155 -19.46 -12.83 17.83
C LYS A 155 -18.90 -12.47 19.19
N LYS A 156 -18.35 -13.45 19.89
CA LYS A 156 -17.64 -13.25 21.17
C LYS A 156 -16.21 -12.80 20.89
N VAL A 157 -15.96 -11.49 20.99
CA VAL A 157 -14.62 -10.92 20.81
C VAL A 157 -14.04 -10.46 22.14
N ILE A 158 -12.78 -10.83 22.37
CA ILE A 158 -12.00 -10.46 23.54
C ILE A 158 -10.88 -9.54 23.06
N TYR A 159 -10.94 -8.30 23.53
CA TYR A 159 -9.98 -7.25 23.21
C TYR A 159 -9.54 -6.58 24.51
N SER A 160 -8.23 -6.36 24.64
CA SER A 160 -7.67 -5.58 25.74
C SER A 160 -6.48 -4.78 25.25
N LYS A 161 -6.44 -3.50 25.64
CA LYS A 161 -5.26 -2.63 25.48
C LYS A 161 -4.15 -2.98 26.46
N ASP A 162 -4.50 -3.68 27.55
CA ASP A 162 -3.55 -4.22 28.50
C ASP A 162 -3.12 -5.63 28.06
N TYR A 163 -1.83 -5.78 27.78
CA TYR A 163 -1.23 -7.04 27.34
C TYR A 163 -1.28 -8.13 28.42
N HIS A 164 -1.16 -7.80 29.70
CA HIS A 164 -1.24 -8.78 30.79
C HIS A 164 -2.65 -9.35 30.92
N LEU A 165 -3.67 -8.50 30.79
CA LEU A 165 -5.05 -8.96 30.79
C LEU A 165 -5.37 -9.81 29.56
N LEU A 166 -4.91 -9.39 28.37
CA LEU A 166 -5.15 -10.16 27.16
C LEU A 166 -4.49 -11.54 27.22
N THR A 167 -3.22 -11.60 27.61
CA THR A 167 -2.47 -12.86 27.71
C THR A 167 -3.08 -13.78 28.75
N THR A 168 -3.50 -13.26 29.90
CA THR A 168 -4.23 -14.03 30.90
C THR A 168 -5.51 -14.61 30.29
N ALA A 169 -6.32 -13.78 29.61
CA ALA A 169 -7.57 -14.21 28.99
C ALA A 169 -7.37 -15.28 27.91
N ILE A 170 -6.29 -15.19 27.12
CA ILE A 170 -5.93 -16.21 26.11
C ILE A 170 -5.59 -17.53 26.80
N VAL A 171 -4.74 -17.50 27.82
CA VAL A 171 -4.27 -18.72 28.51
C VAL A 171 -5.37 -19.41 29.29
N THR A 172 -6.33 -18.66 29.83
CA THR A 172 -7.46 -19.23 30.60
C THR A 172 -8.65 -19.64 29.73
N ASN A 173 -8.60 -19.45 28.41
CA ASN A 173 -9.72 -19.76 27.52
C ASN A 173 -9.68 -21.22 27.08
N GLU A 174 -10.69 -21.99 27.51
CA GLU A 174 -10.79 -23.44 27.25
C GLU A 174 -11.51 -23.78 25.93
N ALA A 175 -12.16 -22.80 25.28
CA ALA A 175 -12.88 -22.99 24.02
C ALA A 175 -11.96 -22.79 22.80
N PRO A 176 -12.23 -23.45 21.65
CA PRO A 176 -11.54 -23.16 20.39
C PRO A 176 -11.57 -21.66 20.06
N ALA A 177 -10.38 -21.09 19.86
CA ALA A 177 -10.22 -19.66 19.64
C ALA A 177 -9.14 -19.37 18.60
N TRP A 178 -9.31 -18.23 17.93
CA TRP A 178 -8.32 -17.66 17.03
C TRP A 178 -7.87 -16.30 17.54
N VAL A 179 -6.59 -15.99 17.32
CA VAL A 179 -5.99 -14.68 17.62
C VAL A 179 -5.76 -13.95 16.31
N PHE A 180 -6.35 -12.76 16.18
CA PHE A 180 -6.21 -11.87 15.02
C PHE A 180 -5.51 -10.57 15.40
#